data_AF-A0A2E8E1D1-F1
#
_entry.id   AF-A0A2E8E1D1-F1
#
_cell.length_a   1.000
_cell.length_b   1.000
_cell.length_c   1.000
_cell.angle_alpha   90.00
_cell.angle_beta   90.00
_cell.angle_gamma   90.00
#
_symmetry.space_group_name_H-M   'P 1'
#
loop_
_entity.id
_entity.type
_entity.pdbx_description
1 polymer ?
#
loop_
_entity_poly.entity_id
_entity_poly.type
_entity_poly.pdbx_seq_one_letter_code
_entity_poly.pdbx_strand_id
1 'polypeptide(L)'
;MTDEQPNRLEPLRQLAEASDDARLLDQVMATVEVLEKDTALVLDQTHIARDMASRTKAGDWVGNTELAEIMADADHFLRVYKQQRKEIGRLKATLQDKQTRLKTPE
;
A
#
# COMPACT_ATOMS: atom_id res chain seq x y z
N MET A 1 -3.89 18.18 -14.80
CA MET A 1 -4.41 16.84 -15.10
C MET A 1 -4.04 15.97 -13.92
N THR A 2 -5.02 15.53 -13.14
CA THR A 2 -4.78 14.60 -12.04
C THR A 2 -4.36 13.29 -12.68
N ASP A 3 -3.08 12.94 -12.61
CA ASP A 3 -2.63 11.58 -12.91
C ASP A 3 -3.31 10.68 -11.87
N GLU A 4 -4.48 10.13 -12.23
CA GLU A 4 -5.06 9.03 -11.50
C GLU A 4 -4.03 7.91 -11.54
N GLN A 5 -3.30 7.74 -10.43
CA GLN A 5 -2.40 6.63 -10.28
C GLN A 5 -3.19 5.36 -10.63
N PRO A 6 -2.66 4.50 -11.51
CA PRO A 6 -3.36 3.29 -11.91
C PRO A 6 -3.70 2.49 -10.66
N ASN A 7 -4.99 2.17 -10.48
CA ASN A 7 -5.48 1.38 -9.35
C ASN A 7 -4.91 -0.04 -9.45
N ARG A 8 -3.76 -0.26 -8.79
CA ARG A 8 -2.96 -1.49 -8.91
C ARG A 8 -3.66 -2.72 -8.30
N LEU A 9 -4.67 -2.50 -7.46
CA LEU A 9 -5.44 -3.57 -6.82
C LEU A 9 -6.70 -3.94 -7.60
N GLU A 10 -7.03 -3.20 -8.67
CA GLU A 10 -8.20 -3.46 -9.50
C GLU A 10 -8.26 -4.89 -10.05
N PRO A 11 -7.16 -5.49 -10.54
CA PRO A 11 -7.19 -6.88 -11.00
C PRO A 11 -7.58 -7.87 -9.89
N LEU A 12 -7.14 -7.64 -8.65
CA LEU A 12 -7.51 -8.49 -7.51
C LEU A 12 -8.96 -8.29 -7.10
N ARG A 13 -9.48 -7.05 -7.20
CA ARG A 13 -10.88 -6.74 -6.96
C ARG A 13 -11.78 -7.46 -7.99
N GLN A 14 -11.46 -7.33 -9.27
CA GLN A 14 -12.20 -7.99 -10.35
C GLN A 14 -12.15 -9.52 -10.22
N LEU A 15 -10.99 -10.07 -9.86
CA LEU A 15 -10.83 -11.51 -9.63
C LEU A 15 -11.69 -12.01 -8.45
N ALA A 16 -11.73 -11.24 -7.36
CA ALA A 16 -12.55 -11.55 -6.20
C ALA A 16 -14.05 -11.45 -6.49
N GLU A 17 -14.46 -10.47 -7.28
CA GLU A 17 -15.87 -10.26 -7.67
C GLU A 17 -16.35 -11.37 -8.60
N ALA A 18 -15.54 -11.76 -9.59
CA ALA A 18 -15.90 -12.71 -10.63
C ALA A 18 -15.93 -14.19 -10.18
N SER A 19 -15.49 -14.51 -8.97
CA SER A 19 -15.36 -15.89 -8.48
C SER A 19 -16.02 -16.10 -7.13
N ASP A 20 -16.81 -17.18 -7.02
CA ASP A 20 -17.37 -17.68 -5.75
C ASP A 20 -16.61 -18.93 -5.23
N ASP A 21 -15.49 -19.28 -5.86
CA ASP A 21 -14.63 -20.37 -5.38
C ASP A 21 -13.93 -19.94 -4.09
N ALA A 22 -14.33 -20.57 -2.98
CA ALA A 22 -13.78 -20.29 -1.65
C ALA A 22 -12.25 -20.44 -1.60
N ARG A 23 -11.68 -21.43 -2.31
CA ARG A 23 -10.22 -21.66 -2.31
C ARG A 23 -9.50 -20.57 -3.08
N LEU A 24 -10.06 -20.10 -4.18
CA LEU A 24 -9.51 -18.95 -4.92
C LEU A 24 -9.57 -17.69 -4.06
N LEU A 25 -10.70 -17.43 -3.40
CA LEU A 25 -10.84 -16.27 -2.51
C LEU A 25 -9.86 -16.32 -1.33
N ASP A 26 -9.59 -17.51 -0.76
CA ASP A 26 -8.56 -17.69 0.27
C ASP A 26 -7.14 -17.36 -0.26
N GLN A 27 -6.83 -17.73 -1.50
CA GLN A 27 -5.53 -17.39 -2.13
C GLN A 27 -5.41 -15.88 -2.41
N VAL A 28 -6.50 -15.24 -2.87
CA VAL A 28 -6.54 -13.79 -3.05
C VAL A 28 -6.35 -13.10 -1.70
N MET A 29 -7.02 -13.57 -0.64
CA MET A 29 -6.84 -13.06 0.72
C MET A 29 -5.38 -13.16 1.18
N ALA A 30 -4.75 -14.33 1.03
CA ALA A 30 -3.35 -14.53 1.40
C ALA A 30 -2.42 -13.58 0.63
N THR A 31 -2.71 -13.33 -0.65
CA THR A 31 -1.95 -12.36 -1.47
C THR A 31 -2.11 -10.94 -0.94
N VAL A 32 -3.33 -10.54 -0.59
CA VAL A 32 -3.62 -9.22 0.00
C VAL A 32 -2.92 -9.05 1.34
N GLU A 33 -2.81 -10.09 2.16
CA GLU A 33 -2.06 -10.06 3.43
C GLU A 33 -0.55 -9.87 3.23
N VAL A 34 0.03 -10.47 2.20
CA VAL A 34 1.44 -10.23 1.83
C VAL A 34 1.63 -8.78 1.41
N LEU A 35 0.76 -8.27 0.52
CA LEU A 35 0.80 -6.87 0.09
C LEU A 35 0.65 -5.89 1.27
N GLU A 36 -0.19 -6.21 2.25
CA GLU A 36 -0.34 -5.41 3.47
C GLU A 36 0.96 -5.32 4.26
N LYS A 37 1.63 -6.45 4.48
CA LYS A 37 2.91 -6.53 5.19
C LYS A 37 4.01 -5.78 4.45
N ASP A 38 4.13 -5.99 3.15
CA ASP A 38 5.15 -5.34 2.32
C ASP A 38 4.92 -3.82 2.25
N THR A 39 3.66 -3.38 2.13
CA THR A 39 3.32 -1.95 2.14
C THR A 39 3.67 -1.31 3.50
N ALA A 40 3.44 -2.02 4.60
CA ALA A 40 3.82 -1.54 5.92
C ALA A 40 5.34 -1.41 6.07
N LEU A 41 6.11 -2.38 5.57
CA LEU A 41 7.57 -2.36 5.58
C LEU A 41 8.12 -1.18 4.76
N VAL A 42 7.60 -0.96 3.55
CA VAL A 42 8.04 0.16 2.70
C VAL A 42 7.74 1.50 3.36
N LEU A 43 6.57 1.65 4.00
CA LEU A 43 6.24 2.87 4.75
C LEU A 43 7.22 3.14 5.88
N ASP A 44 7.58 2.11 6.65
CA ASP A 44 8.54 2.22 7.75
C ASP A 44 9.94 2.60 7.25
N GLN A 45 10.44 1.91 6.23
CA GLN A 45 11.72 2.22 5.59
C GLN A 45 11.75 3.64 5.00
N THR A 46 10.65 4.09 4.40
CA THR A 46 10.55 5.46 3.86
C THR A 46 10.58 6.49 4.98
N HIS A 47 9.93 6.21 6.12
CA HIS A 47 10.01 7.07 7.30
C HIS A 47 11.43 7.17 7.86
N ILE A 48 12.14 6.05 7.93
CA ILE A 48 13.55 6.01 8.36
C ILE A 48 14.43 6.82 7.40
N ALA A 49 14.31 6.60 6.09
CA ALA A 49 15.09 7.33 5.08
C ALA A 49 14.87 8.85 5.17
N ARG A 50 13.60 9.27 5.35
CA ARG A 50 13.23 10.67 5.54
C ARG A 50 13.85 11.27 6.81
N ASP A 51 13.79 10.55 7.93
CA ASP A 51 14.39 11.00 9.19
C ASP A 51 15.91 11.15 9.08
N MET A 52 16.58 10.16 8.48
CA MET A 52 18.02 10.20 8.22
C MET A 52 18.40 11.39 7.34
N ALA A 53 17.65 11.64 6.26
CA ALA A 53 17.88 12.79 5.38
C ALA A 53 17.67 14.12 6.12
N SER A 54 16.60 14.23 6.91
CA SER A 54 16.30 15.44 7.70
C SER A 54 17.38 15.73 8.75
N ARG A 55 17.86 14.71 9.46
CA ARG A 55 18.92 14.85 10.47
C ARG A 55 20.27 15.19 9.84
N THR A 56 20.58 14.59 8.70
CA THR A 56 21.80 14.89 7.94
C THR A 56 21.77 16.33 7.42
N LYS A 57 20.63 16.78 6.87
CA LYS A 57 20.45 18.15 6.39
C LYS A 57 20.58 19.18 7.51
N ALA A 58 20.11 18.88 8.72
CA ALA A 58 20.26 19.77 9.88
C ALA A 58 21.73 19.97 10.29
N GLY A 59 22.60 19.00 10.02
CA GLY A 59 24.05 19.11 10.22
C GLY A 59 24.82 19.64 9.01
N ASP A 60 24.16 19.76 7.86
CA ASP A 60 24.77 20.21 6.61
C ASP A 60 24.63 21.74 6.44
N TRP A 61 25.73 22.44 6.68
CA TRP A 61 25.80 23.91 6.60
C TRP A 61 25.82 24.45 5.16
N VAL A 62 26.07 23.58 4.16
CA VAL A 62 26.30 23.98 2.76
C VAL A 62 25.02 23.87 1.91
N GLY A 63 23.97 23.25 2.42
CA GLY A 63 22.67 23.17 1.74
C GLY A 63 22.67 22.22 0.54
N ASN A 64 22.94 20.92 0.78
CA ASN A 64 22.98 19.91 -0.26
C ASN A 64 21.59 19.67 -0.91
N THR A 65 21.53 19.85 -2.23
CA THR A 65 20.36 19.60 -3.09
C THR A 65 19.90 18.14 -3.06
N GLU A 66 20.81 17.17 -2.96
CA GLU A 66 20.50 15.73 -2.96
C GLU A 66 19.67 15.34 -1.74
N LEU A 67 19.96 15.93 -0.57
CA LEU A 67 19.17 15.68 0.64
C LEU A 67 17.75 16.24 0.52
N ALA A 68 17.57 17.34 -0.21
CA ALA A 68 16.25 17.88 -0.47
C ALA A 68 15.45 16.99 -1.44
N GLU A 69 16.10 16.42 -2.46
CA GLU A 69 15.51 15.46 -3.38
C GLU A 69 15.08 14.17 -2.67
N ILE A 70 15.95 13.60 -1.82
CA ILE A 70 15.61 12.41 -1.02
C ILE A 70 14.38 12.67 -0.13
N MET A 71 14.29 13.85 0.50
CA MET A 71 13.13 14.22 1.30
C MET A 71 11.85 14.33 0.46
N ALA A 72 11.94 14.92 -0.75
CA ALA A 72 10.81 15.04 -1.66
C ALA A 72 10.32 13.68 -2.16
N ASP A 73 11.26 12.79 -2.50
CA ASP A 73 10.96 11.41 -2.92
C ASP A 73 10.31 10.62 -1.78
N ALA A 74 10.86 10.74 -0.56
CA ALA A 74 10.28 10.09 0.61
C ALA A 74 8.85 10.60 0.88
N ASP A 75 8.61 11.91 0.79
CA ASP A 75 7.26 12.48 0.95
C ASP A 75 6.30 12.01 -0.15
N HIS A 76 6.78 11.84 -1.39
CA HIS A 76 6.02 11.24 -2.48
C HIS A 76 5.65 9.79 -2.16
N PHE A 77 6.63 8.94 -1.84
CA PHE A 77 6.39 7.53 -1.53
C PHE A 77 5.47 7.35 -0.32
N LEU A 78 5.65 8.12 0.75
CA LEU A 78 4.75 8.09 1.90
C LEU A 78 3.30 8.37 1.49
N ARG A 79 3.06 9.30 0.58
CA ARG A 79 1.71 9.61 0.09
C ARG A 79 1.12 8.43 -0.69
N VAL A 80 1.89 7.86 -1.62
CA VAL A 80 1.48 6.74 -2.48
C VAL A 80 1.18 5.50 -1.64
N TYR A 81 2.12 5.08 -0.80
CA TYR A 81 1.95 3.85 -0.01
C TYR A 81 0.92 4.00 1.12
N LYS A 82 0.65 5.21 1.64
CA LYS A 82 -0.49 5.45 2.53
C LYS A 82 -1.83 5.24 1.81
N GLN A 83 -1.93 5.67 0.56
CA GLN A 83 -3.11 5.42 -0.25
C GLN A 83 -3.27 3.92 -0.55
N GLN A 84 -2.19 3.25 -0.98
CA GLN A 84 -2.18 1.82 -1.21
C GLN A 84 -2.61 1.03 0.04
N ARG A 85 -2.11 1.38 1.23
CA ARG A 85 -2.52 0.75 2.49
C ARG A 85 -4.02 0.87 2.75
N LYS A 86 -4.63 2.02 2.43
CA LYS A 86 -6.09 2.20 2.56
C LYS A 86 -6.86 1.32 1.59
N GLU A 87 -6.39 1.21 0.35
CA GLU A 87 -7.03 0.40 -0.69
C GLU A 87 -6.93 -1.10 -0.39
N ILE A 88 -5.78 -1.56 0.11
CA ILE A 88 -5.57 -2.92 0.62
C ILE A 88 -6.58 -3.21 1.75
N GLY A 89 -6.71 -2.30 2.72
CA GLY A 89 -7.68 -2.46 3.81
C GLY A 89 -9.13 -2.58 3.33
N ARG A 90 -9.52 -1.80 2.32
CA ARG A 90 -10.85 -1.91 1.69
C ARG A 90 -11.06 -3.25 1.00
N LEU A 91 -10.09 -3.68 0.17
CA LEU A 91 -10.17 -4.95 -0.54
C LEU A 91 -10.25 -6.14 0.44
N LYS A 92 -9.44 -6.11 1.51
CA LYS A 92 -9.45 -7.13 2.56
C LYS A 92 -10.83 -7.24 3.22
N ALA A 93 -11.44 -6.11 3.58
CA ALA A 93 -12.78 -6.08 4.16
C ALA A 93 -13.84 -6.64 3.21
N THR A 94 -13.79 -6.28 1.92
CA THR A 94 -14.69 -6.82 0.89
C THR A 94 -14.54 -8.34 0.73
N LEU A 95 -13.31 -8.84 0.69
CA LEU A 95 -13.04 -10.28 0.61
C LEU A 95 -13.57 -11.03 1.84
N GLN A 96 -13.37 -10.48 3.05
CA GLN A 96 -13.86 -11.09 4.30
C GLN A 96 -15.38 -11.16 4.34
N ASP A 97 -16.06 -10.09 3.94
CA ASP A 97 -17.52 -10.04 3.83
C ASP A 97 -18.03 -11.08 2.81
N LYS A 98 -17.44 -11.13 1.61
CA LYS A 98 -17.80 -12.12 0.58
C LYS A 98 -17.62 -13.56 1.07
N GLN A 99 -16.48 -13.87 1.68
CA GLN A 99 -16.23 -15.20 2.24
C GLN A 99 -17.21 -15.57 3.35
N THR A 100 -17.62 -14.62 4.18
CA THR A 100 -18.60 -14.84 5.26
C THR A 100 -19.96 -15.21 4.69
N ARG A 101 -20.42 -14.49 3.65
CA ARG A 101 -21.68 -14.76 2.94
C ARG A 101 -21.68 -16.12 2.25
N LEU A 102 -20.58 -16.51 1.61
CA LEU A 102 -20.47 -17.83 0.97
C LEU A 102 -20.45 -19.00 1.97
N LYS A 103 -19.94 -18.78 3.19
CA LYS A 103 -19.92 -19.78 4.26
C LYS A 103 -21.24 -19.87 5.04
N THR A 104 -22.09 -18.85 4.95
CA THR A 104 -23.37 -18.76 5.67
C THR A 104 -24.48 -18.42 4.68
N PRO A 105 -24.92 -19.38 3.84
CA PRO A 105 -26.05 -19.16 2.96
C PRO A 105 -27.31 -18.96 3.80
N GLU A 106 -28.01 -17.84 3.59
CA GLU A 106 -29.38 -17.62 4.08
C GLU A 106 -30.36 -18.65 3.50
#